data_AF-A0A183J2S5-F1
#
_entry.id   AF-A0A183J2S5-F1
#
_cell.length_a   1.000
_cell.length_b   1.000
_cell.length_c   1.000
_cell.angle_alpha   90.00
_cell.angle_beta   90.00
_cell.angle_gamma   90.00
#
_symmetry.space_group_name_H-M   'P 1'
#
loop_
_entity.id
_entity.type
_entity.pdbx_description
1 polymer ?
#
loop_
_entity_poly.entity_id
_entity_poly.type
_entity_poly.pdbx_seq_one_letter_code
_entity_poly.pdbx_strand_id
1 'polypeptide(L)'
;MKIDEIRSSVKSPRIDSHSHVKSLGLDDKGNARPVAGGFVGQAEAREAAGIVVDLVRAKRMAGRAVLLAGPPGTGKTAIALAMARDLGSKVPFCPMVGSEVYSAEVKKTEVLMENFRRSIG
;
A
#
# COMPACT_ATOMS: atom_id res chain seq x y z
N MET A 1 -39.64 -8.84 -3.70
CA MET A 1 -38.20 -8.46 -3.70
C MET A 1 -37.79 -8.30 -2.25
N LYS A 2 -37.15 -9.33 -1.65
CA LYS A 2 -36.65 -9.25 -0.28
C LYS A 2 -35.29 -8.58 -0.34
N ILE A 3 -35.17 -7.41 0.28
CA ILE A 3 -33.89 -6.72 0.46
C ILE A 3 -33.29 -7.32 1.72
N ASP A 4 -32.27 -8.16 1.57
CA ASP A 4 -31.46 -8.60 2.70
C ASP A 4 -30.56 -7.43 3.13
N GLU A 5 -30.80 -6.89 4.32
CA GLU A 5 -29.86 -5.99 4.98
C GLU A 5 -28.58 -6.78 5.30
N ILE A 6 -27.54 -6.55 4.51
CA ILE A 6 -26.21 -7.08 4.80
C ILE A 6 -25.68 -6.35 6.03
N ARG A 7 -25.88 -6.93 7.22
CA ARG A 7 -25.13 -6.55 8.43
C ARG A 7 -23.67 -6.87 8.17
N SER A 8 -22.88 -5.85 7.85
CA SER A 8 -21.43 -5.98 7.78
C SER A 8 -20.92 -6.42 9.15
N SER A 9 -20.60 -7.71 9.30
CA SER A 9 -19.86 -8.15 10.47
C SER A 9 -18.53 -7.41 10.48
N VAL A 10 -18.28 -6.63 11.53
CA VAL A 10 -16.96 -6.03 11.76
C VAL A 10 -16.01 -7.20 12.04
N LYS A 11 -15.43 -7.75 10.97
CA LYS A 11 -14.44 -8.83 11.09
C LYS A 11 -13.28 -8.28 11.92
N SER A 12 -13.02 -8.92 13.05
CA SER A 12 -11.84 -8.61 13.86
C SER A 12 -10.59 -8.64 12.95
N PRO A 13 -9.73 -7.60 12.99
CA PRO A 13 -8.54 -7.56 12.16
C PRO A 13 -7.65 -8.75 12.51
N ARG A 14 -7.37 -9.60 11.51
CA ARG A 14 -6.44 -10.72 11.66
C ARG A 14 -5.03 -10.17 11.87
N ILE A 15 -4.28 -10.76 12.79
CA ILE A 15 -2.87 -10.42 13.01
C ILE A 15 -2.05 -11.07 11.89
N ASP A 16 -1.34 -10.26 11.12
CA ASP A 16 -0.38 -10.67 10.10
C ASP A 16 0.97 -9.95 10.33
N SER A 17 1.99 -10.33 9.54
CA SER A 17 3.38 -9.83 9.66
C SER A 17 3.53 -8.31 9.56
N HIS A 18 2.55 -7.58 9.01
CA HIS A 18 2.57 -6.12 8.88
C HIS A 18 1.37 -5.44 9.55
N SER A 19 0.58 -6.17 10.34
CA SER A 19 -0.58 -5.65 11.06
C SER A 19 -0.24 -4.51 12.05
N HIS A 20 1.00 -4.48 12.55
CA HIS A 20 1.55 -3.44 13.42
C HIS A 20 1.87 -2.12 12.68
N VAL A 21 2.02 -2.15 11.35
CA VAL A 21 2.30 -0.97 10.53
C VAL A 21 1.03 -0.15 10.38
N LYS A 22 1.04 1.09 10.87
CA LYS A 22 -0.12 1.99 10.88
C LYS A 22 0.04 3.21 9.98
N SER A 23 1.26 3.71 9.82
CA SER A 23 1.58 4.93 9.04
C SER A 23 3.07 4.99 8.76
N LEU A 24 3.55 5.92 7.91
CA LEU A 24 4.99 6.16 7.75
C LEU A 24 5.63 6.77 9.01
N GLY A 25 4.84 7.41 9.86
CA GLY A 25 5.33 7.97 11.14
C GLY A 25 6.21 9.22 10.94
N LEU A 26 5.82 10.05 9.98
CA LEU A 26 6.45 11.34 9.69
C LEU A 26 5.86 12.44 10.58
N ASP A 27 6.64 13.48 10.83
CA ASP A 27 6.15 14.73 11.44
C ASP A 27 5.54 15.68 10.39
N ASP A 28 5.05 16.84 10.84
CA ASP A 28 4.41 17.83 9.96
C ASP A 28 5.38 18.46 8.94
N LYS A 29 6.69 18.28 9.13
CA LYS A 29 7.74 18.74 8.21
C LYS A 29 8.18 17.63 7.25
N GLY A 30 7.61 16.43 7.37
CA GLY A 30 7.95 15.27 6.55
C GLY A 30 9.15 14.45 7.06
N ASN A 31 9.70 14.76 8.24
CA ASN A 31 10.84 14.01 8.79
C ASN A 31 10.37 12.75 9.51
N ALA A 32 11.12 11.66 9.38
CA ALA A 32 10.78 10.40 10.01
C ALA A 32 11.17 10.40 11.49
N ARG A 33 10.19 10.20 12.38
CA ARG A 33 10.48 10.04 13.82
C ARG A 33 11.21 8.71 14.06
N PRO A 34 12.17 8.63 15.00
CA PRO A 34 12.99 7.42 15.23
C PRO A 34 12.16 6.15 15.44
N VAL A 35 11.06 6.26 16.19
CA VAL A 35 10.09 5.19 16.44
C VAL A 35 8.68 5.76 16.30
N ALA A 36 7.98 5.41 15.22
CA ALA A 36 6.61 5.89 14.95
C ALA A 36 5.92 5.04 13.88
N GLY A 37 4.58 5.02 13.88
CA GLY A 37 3.79 4.37 12.81
C GLY A 37 3.96 2.84 12.71
N GLY A 38 4.59 2.21 13.70
CA GLY A 38 4.99 0.81 13.66
C GLY A 38 6.41 0.56 13.11
N PHE A 39 7.16 1.62 12.77
CA PHE A 39 8.55 1.54 12.31
C PHE A 39 9.55 1.92 13.39
N VAL A 40 10.76 1.35 13.26
CA VAL A 40 11.99 1.74 13.95
C VAL A 40 13.07 1.93 12.90
N GLY A 41 13.70 3.11 12.84
CA GLY A 41 14.73 3.40 11.83
C GLY A 41 14.19 3.57 10.40
N GLN A 42 14.97 3.23 9.37
CA GLN A 42 14.60 3.44 7.95
C GLN A 42 14.11 4.87 7.66
N ALA A 43 14.78 5.88 8.21
CA ALA A 43 14.33 7.27 8.14
C ALA A 43 14.23 7.77 6.68
N GLU A 44 15.33 7.70 5.94
CA GLU A 44 15.41 8.15 4.54
C GLU A 44 14.34 7.49 3.65
N ALA A 45 14.14 6.18 3.79
CA ALA A 45 13.15 5.44 3.01
C ALA A 45 11.72 5.85 3.36
N ARG A 46 11.43 6.16 4.63
CA ARG A 46 10.12 6.65 5.08
C ARG A 46 9.85 8.08 4.62
N GLU A 47 10.85 8.95 4.67
CA GLU A 47 10.76 10.33 4.18
C GLU A 47 10.54 10.37 2.67
N ALA A 48 11.32 9.58 1.91
CA ALA A 48 11.12 9.43 0.46
C ALA A 48 9.73 8.87 0.12
N ALA A 49 9.24 7.89 0.89
CA ALA A 49 7.88 7.37 0.75
C ALA A 49 6.82 8.44 1.05
N GLY A 50 7.07 9.33 2.01
CA GLY A 50 6.23 10.49 2.30
C GLY A 50 6.07 11.43 1.10
N ILE A 51 7.18 11.74 0.42
CA ILE A 51 7.16 12.53 -0.82
C ILE A 51 6.29 11.85 -1.88
N VAL A 52 6.39 10.53 -2.02
CA VAL A 52 5.54 9.78 -2.97
C VAL A 52 4.06 9.88 -2.59
N VAL A 53 3.71 9.72 -1.31
CA VAL A 53 2.33 9.89 -0.81
C VAL A 53 1.79 11.28 -1.13
N ASP A 54 2.60 12.32 -0.92
CA ASP A 54 2.21 13.70 -1.22
C ASP A 54 2.04 13.93 -2.72
N LEU A 55 2.90 13.34 -3.56
CA LEU A 55 2.73 13.40 -5.01
C LEU A 55 1.45 12.67 -5.48
N VAL A 56 1.07 11.56 -4.84
CA VAL A 56 -0.20 10.87 -5.11
C VAL A 56 -1.39 11.76 -4.71
N ARG A 57 -1.37 12.35 -3.50
CA ARG A 57 -2.41 13.28 -3.03
C ARG A 57 -2.56 14.50 -3.93
N ALA A 58 -1.43 15.03 -4.41
CA ALA A 58 -1.39 16.14 -5.38
C ALA A 58 -1.77 15.74 -6.81
N LYS A 59 -2.07 14.46 -7.07
CA LYS A 59 -2.40 13.89 -8.39
C LYS A 59 -1.27 14.07 -9.43
N ARG A 60 -0.02 14.05 -8.98
CA ARG A 60 1.20 14.23 -9.82
C ARG A 60 2.00 12.94 -10.04
N MET A 61 1.42 11.77 -9.72
CA MET A 61 2.04 10.45 -9.90
C MET A 61 1.53 9.64 -11.11
N ALA A 62 0.70 10.21 -11.97
CA ALA A 62 0.14 9.50 -13.12
C ALA A 62 1.25 9.00 -14.07
N GLY A 63 1.21 7.72 -14.45
CA GLY A 63 2.17 7.10 -15.37
C GLY A 63 3.59 6.98 -14.84
N ARG A 64 3.79 7.09 -13.52
CA ARG A 64 5.12 6.95 -12.88
C ARG A 64 5.21 5.63 -12.12
N ALA A 65 6.42 5.10 -12.03
CA ALA A 65 6.74 3.91 -11.26
C ALA A 65 7.73 4.24 -10.13
N VAL A 66 7.59 3.56 -9.00
CA VAL A 66 8.52 3.63 -7.87
C VAL A 66 9.04 2.22 -7.59
N LEU A 67 10.35 2.08 -7.43
CA LEU A 67 11.00 0.81 -7.10
C LEU A 67 11.57 0.88 -5.69
N LEU A 68 11.11 0.00 -4.81
CA LEU A 68 11.72 -0.21 -3.49
C LEU A 68 12.80 -1.30 -3.62
N ALA A 69 14.06 -0.91 -3.53
CA ALA A 69 15.21 -1.81 -3.64
C ALA A 69 15.91 -2.00 -2.29
N GLY A 70 16.51 -3.18 -2.09
CA GLY A 70 17.33 -3.50 -0.92
C GLY A 70 17.26 -4.98 -0.52
N PRO A 71 18.14 -5.43 0.38
CA PRO A 71 18.20 -6.82 0.86
C PRO A 71 16.85 -7.36 1.40
N PRO A 72 16.63 -8.68 1.44
CA PRO A 72 15.45 -9.24 2.10
C PRO A 72 15.38 -8.80 3.58
N GLY A 73 14.17 -8.63 4.11
CA GLY A 73 13.95 -8.23 5.51
C GLY A 73 14.09 -6.74 5.83
N THR A 74 14.40 -5.87 4.86
CA THR A 74 14.57 -4.42 5.10
C THR A 74 13.28 -3.59 5.15
N GLY A 75 12.11 -4.22 5.20
CA GLY A 75 10.85 -3.50 5.39
C GLY A 75 10.22 -2.90 4.13
N LYS A 76 10.66 -3.28 2.92
CA LYS A 76 10.07 -2.80 1.63
C LYS A 76 8.54 -2.95 1.58
N THR A 77 8.03 -4.14 1.88
CA THR A 77 6.59 -4.42 1.89
C THR A 77 5.86 -3.62 2.98
N ALA A 78 6.49 -3.43 4.14
CA ALA A 78 5.95 -2.63 5.23
C ALA A 78 5.80 -1.16 4.81
N ILE A 79 6.80 -0.58 4.12
CA ILE A 79 6.74 0.80 3.63
C ILE A 79 5.61 0.96 2.60
N ALA A 80 5.47 0.04 1.65
CA ALA A 80 4.37 0.08 0.68
C ALA A 80 2.99 0.06 1.36
N LEU A 81 2.82 -0.78 2.39
CA LEU A 81 1.58 -0.84 3.17
C LEU A 81 1.35 0.45 3.98
N ALA A 82 2.40 1.03 4.54
CA ALA A 82 2.33 2.28 5.29
C ALA A 82 1.89 3.45 4.39
N MET A 83 2.41 3.53 3.16
CA MET A 83 1.96 4.50 2.17
C MET A 83 0.47 4.36 1.87
N ALA A 84 -0.01 3.13 1.68
CA ALA A 84 -1.43 2.85 1.46
C ALA A 84 -2.29 3.28 2.66
N ARG A 85 -1.83 3.03 3.89
CA ARG A 85 -2.51 3.46 5.12
C ARG A 85 -2.59 4.99 5.22
N ASP A 86 -1.51 5.69 4.90
CA ASP A 86 -1.44 7.15 4.94
C ASP A 86 -2.29 7.82 3.84
N LEU A 87 -2.46 7.16 2.68
CA LEU A 87 -3.39 7.61 1.64
C LEU A 87 -4.87 7.47 2.06
N GLY A 88 -5.15 6.59 3.02
CA GLY A 88 -6.47 6.39 3.61
C GLY A 88 -7.35 5.41 2.82
N SER A 89 -8.46 5.00 3.45
CA SER A 89 -9.35 3.94 2.94
C SER A 89 -10.08 4.25 1.63
N LYS A 90 -10.09 5.51 1.22
CA LYS A 90 -10.72 5.96 -0.04
C LYS A 90 -9.82 5.76 -1.26
N VAL A 91 -8.50 5.59 -1.06
CA VAL A 91 -7.56 5.37 -2.14
C VAL A 91 -7.37 3.85 -2.30
N PRO A 92 -7.66 3.29 -3.48
CA PRO A 92 -7.50 1.86 -3.72
C PRO A 92 -6.02 1.45 -3.59
N PHE A 93 -5.78 0.34 -2.90
CA PHE A 93 -4.47 -0.29 -2.81
C PHE A 93 -4.61 -1.77 -3.18
N CYS A 94 -4.00 -2.18 -4.29
CA CYS A 94 -4.09 -3.53 -4.83
C CYS A 94 -2.71 -4.21 -4.75
N PRO A 95 -2.38 -4.90 -3.65
CA PRO A 95 -1.16 -5.68 -3.58
C PRO A 95 -1.25 -6.88 -4.54
N MET A 96 -0.19 -7.11 -5.30
CA MET A 96 -0.06 -8.25 -6.21
C MET A 96 1.33 -8.86 -6.07
N VAL A 97 1.40 -10.19 -6.16
CA VAL A 97 2.66 -10.94 -6.23
C VAL A 97 2.95 -11.30 -7.68
N GLY A 98 4.20 -11.21 -8.12
CA GLY A 98 4.57 -11.46 -9.52
C GLY A 98 4.19 -12.86 -10.06
N SER A 99 4.08 -13.85 -9.18
CA SER A 99 3.60 -15.19 -9.55
C SER A 99 2.11 -15.24 -9.89
N GLU A 100 1.29 -14.30 -9.38
CA GLU A 100 -0.15 -14.24 -9.66
C GLU A 100 -0.46 -13.87 -11.11
N VAL A 101 0.52 -13.32 -11.83
CA VAL A 101 0.41 -13.00 -13.27
C VAL A 101 0.31 -14.26 -14.13
N TYR A 102 0.77 -15.41 -13.63
CA TYR A 102 0.74 -16.67 -14.36
C TYR A 102 -0.61 -17.37 -14.15
N SER A 103 -1.38 -17.49 -15.22
CA SER A 103 -2.67 -18.20 -15.26
C SER A 103 -2.72 -19.17 -16.44
N ALA A 104 -3.44 -20.28 -16.27
CA ALA A 104 -3.71 -21.24 -17.34
C ALA A 104 -4.83 -20.76 -18.28
N GLU A 105 -5.76 -19.96 -17.76
CA GLU A 105 -6.99 -19.54 -18.45
C GLU A 105 -6.91 -18.12 -18.99
N VAL A 106 -6.14 -17.24 -18.33
CA VAL A 106 -6.08 -15.81 -18.62
C VAL A 106 -4.68 -15.42 -19.08
N LYS A 107 -4.60 -14.57 -20.11
CA LYS A 107 -3.32 -14.05 -20.60
C LYS A 107 -2.64 -13.18 -19.54
N LYS A 108 -1.33 -13.31 -19.39
CA LYS A 108 -0.48 -12.53 -18.45
C LYS A 108 -0.75 -11.02 -18.53
N THR A 109 -0.90 -10.48 -19.73
CA THR A 109 -1.19 -9.06 -19.95
C THR A 109 -2.57 -8.66 -19.44
N GLU A 110 -3.58 -9.52 -19.58
CA GLU A 110 -4.92 -9.22 -19.08
C GLU A 110 -4.95 -9.22 -17.55
N VAL A 111 -4.23 -10.15 -16.90
CA VAL A 111 -4.10 -10.15 -15.43
C VAL A 111 -3.49 -8.85 -14.92
N LEU A 112 -2.45 -8.34 -15.59
CA LEU A 112 -1.86 -7.04 -15.26
C LEU A 112 -2.83 -5.88 -15.51
N MET A 113 -3.50 -5.87 -16.66
CA MET A 113 -4.47 -4.82 -17.01
C MET A 113 -5.64 -4.78 -16.03
N GLU A 114 -6.14 -5.93 -15.58
CA GLU A 114 -7.17 -6.00 -14.56
C GLU A 114 -6.73 -5.39 -13.23
N ASN A 115 -5.50 -5.67 -12.80
CA ASN A 115 -4.94 -5.10 -11.57
C ASN A 115 -4.71 -3.59 -11.68
N PHE A 116 -4.31 -3.09 -12.85
CA PHE A 116 -4.28 -1.63 -13.10
C PHE A 116 -5.68 -1.01 -12.98
N ARG A 117 -6.72 -1.62 -13.57
CA ARG A 117 -8.11 -1.12 -13.48
C ARG A 117 -8.59 -1.09 -12.02
N ARG A 118 -8.37 -2.16 -11.26
CA ARG A 118 -8.72 -2.24 -9.83
C ARG A 118 -8.03 -1.16 -8.98
N SER A 119 -6.83 -0.72 -9.39
CA SER A 119 -6.03 0.27 -8.67
C SER A 119 -6.39 1.73 -9.00
N ILE A 120 -7.26 1.97 -9.99
CA ILE A 120 -7.71 3.33 -10.36
C ILE A 120 -9.06 3.65 -9.71
N GLY A 121 -9.91 2.63 -9.50
CA GLY A 121 -11.29 2.79 -9.05
C GLY A 121 -12.25 2.97 -10.21
#